data_AF-A0A954J7W0-F1
#
_entry.id   AF-A0A954J7W0-F1
#
_cell.length_a   1.000
_cell.length_b   1.000
_cell.length_c   1.000
_cell.angle_alpha   90.00
_cell.angle_beta   90.00
_cell.angle_gamma   90.00
#
_symmetry.space_group_name_H-M   'P 1'
#
loop_
_entity.id
_entity.type
_entity.pdbx_description
1 polymer ?
#
loop_
_entity_poly.entity_id
_entity_poly.type
_entity_poly.pdbx_seq_one_letter_code
_entity_poly.pdbx_strand_id
1 'polypeptide(L)'
;MQAASADLEIVSPSASPEGHRRSQRLGIALAVGSGWLLFLAVLAYQTANPPTVNWAQLTRTDTVILATILDPARGEVEVHEVLLRRLPELSVPLGPLLISPPLDHWQRNQRRIIPLARTTSGAWVVPQAPLPAAPRLDYPDEKSVRVQLQAVWKTSGSLPVTGREPR
;
A
#
# COMPACT_ATOMS: atom_id res chain seq x y z
N MET A 1 -78.23 -38.92 41.76
CA MET A 1 -77.46 -37.84 41.11
C MET A 1 -76.06 -37.85 41.71
N GLN A 2 -75.11 -38.50 41.04
CA GLN A 2 -73.68 -38.49 41.40
C GLN A 2 -72.97 -37.69 40.31
N ALA A 3 -72.35 -36.58 40.70
CA ALA A 3 -71.58 -35.74 39.80
C ALA A 3 -70.22 -36.40 39.53
N ALA A 4 -69.89 -36.50 38.25
CA ALA A 4 -68.61 -36.96 37.75
C ALA A 4 -67.51 -35.94 38.08
N SER A 5 -66.43 -36.39 38.72
CA SER A 5 -65.16 -35.67 38.76
C SER A 5 -64.29 -36.23 37.64
N ALA A 6 -64.17 -35.47 36.56
CA ALA A 6 -63.20 -35.75 35.51
C ALA A 6 -61.83 -35.26 35.99
N ASP A 7 -60.91 -36.20 36.23
CA ASP A 7 -59.50 -35.90 36.44
C ASP A 7 -58.91 -35.35 35.13
N LEU A 8 -58.66 -34.04 35.12
CA LEU A 8 -57.91 -33.35 34.08
C LEU A 8 -56.41 -33.61 34.32
N GLU A 9 -55.91 -34.70 33.73
CA GLU A 9 -54.48 -34.97 33.64
C GLU A 9 -53.83 -33.92 32.74
N ILE A 10 -53.20 -32.91 33.36
CA ILE A 10 -52.40 -31.90 32.66
C ILE A 10 -51.12 -32.58 32.18
N VAL A 11 -51.16 -33.12 30.95
CA VAL A 11 -49.96 -33.58 30.24
C VAL A 11 -49.08 -32.36 29.98
N SER A 12 -48.03 -32.20 30.78
CA SER A 12 -47.03 -31.17 30.57
C SER A 12 -46.25 -31.50 29.29
N PRO A 13 -46.10 -30.56 28.33
CA PRO A 13 -45.35 -30.82 27.11
C PRO A 13 -43.89 -31.09 27.50
N SER A 14 -43.46 -32.34 27.30
CA SER A 14 -42.07 -32.74 27.47
C SER A 14 -41.22 -31.92 26.49
N ALA A 15 -40.40 -31.02 27.03
CA ALA A 15 -39.51 -30.19 26.25
C ALA A 15 -38.55 -31.10 25.48
N SER A 16 -38.77 -31.24 24.17
CA SER A 16 -38.00 -32.15 23.34
C SER A 16 -36.52 -31.72 23.31
N PRO A 17 -35.56 -32.59 23.69
CA PRO A 17 -34.14 -32.24 23.80
C PRO A 17 -33.48 -31.91 22.44
N GLU A 18 -34.19 -32.10 21.33
CA GLU A 18 -33.71 -31.83 19.98
C GLU A 18 -33.56 -30.34 19.66
N GLY A 19 -34.43 -29.49 20.22
CA GLY A 19 -34.38 -28.04 19.98
C GLY A 19 -33.09 -27.40 20.50
N HIS A 20 -32.62 -27.85 21.68
CA HIS A 20 -31.40 -27.34 22.30
C HIS A 20 -30.13 -27.78 21.55
N ARG A 21 -30.12 -29.01 21.01
CA ARG A 21 -28.98 -29.49 20.19
C ARG A 21 -28.92 -28.80 18.83
N ARG A 22 -30.06 -28.45 18.24
CA ARG A 22 -30.13 -27.74 16.96
C ARG A 22 -29.70 -26.27 17.09
N SER A 23 -30.13 -25.58 18.16
CA SER A 23 -29.69 -24.20 18.42
C SER A 23 -28.19 -24.12 18.74
N GLN A 24 -27.65 -25.07 19.49
CA GLN A 24 -26.21 -25.16 19.74
C GLN A 24 -25.41 -25.36 18.46
N ARG A 25 -25.84 -26.26 17.56
CA ARG A 25 -25.18 -26.47 16.25
C ARG A 25 -25.20 -25.21 15.38
N LEU A 26 -26.33 -24.50 15.34
CA LEU A 26 -26.44 -23.21 14.64
C LEU A 26 -25.52 -22.14 15.25
N GLY A 27 -25.46 -22.06 16.58
CA GLY A 27 -24.56 -21.15 17.28
C GLY A 27 -23.09 -21.43 16.97
N ILE A 28 -22.67 -22.70 16.96
CA ILE A 28 -21.31 -23.10 16.58
C ILE A 28 -21.03 -22.76 15.12
N ALA A 29 -21.95 -23.05 14.20
CA ALA A 29 -21.78 -22.74 12.78
C ALA A 29 -21.64 -21.22 12.54
N LEU A 30 -22.44 -20.40 13.23
CA LEU A 30 -22.34 -18.94 13.19
C LEU A 30 -21.01 -18.44 13.76
N ALA A 31 -20.54 -19.01 14.87
CA ALA A 31 -19.26 -18.65 15.48
C ALA A 31 -18.08 -18.98 14.55
N VAL A 32 -18.08 -20.18 13.95
CA VAL A 32 -17.06 -20.59 12.97
C VAL A 32 -17.11 -19.71 11.73
N GLY A 33 -18.30 -19.45 11.18
CA GLY A 33 -18.47 -18.58 10.02
C GLY A 33 -18.00 -17.15 10.28
N SER A 34 -18.38 -16.58 11.42
CA SER A 34 -17.96 -15.22 11.80
C SER A 34 -16.46 -15.14 12.07
N GLY A 35 -15.88 -16.15 12.71
CA GLY A 35 -14.43 -16.25 12.94
C GLY A 35 -13.66 -16.35 11.62
N TRP A 36 -14.17 -17.14 10.66
CA TRP A 36 -13.59 -17.25 9.33
C TRP A 36 -13.65 -15.92 8.56
N LEU A 37 -14.80 -15.22 8.60
CA LEU A 37 -14.94 -13.92 7.96
C LEU A 37 -14.03 -12.85 8.57
N LEU A 38 -13.89 -12.83 9.90
CA LEU A 38 -12.95 -11.94 10.58
C LEU A 38 -11.51 -12.24 10.18
N PHE A 39 -11.15 -13.52 10.12
CA PHE A 39 -9.82 -13.93 9.68
C PHE A 39 -9.53 -13.49 8.23
N LEU A 40 -10.47 -13.70 7.31
CA LEU A 40 -10.36 -13.22 5.93
C LEU A 40 -10.29 -11.68 5.86
N ALA A 41 -11.04 -10.96 6.68
CA ALA A 41 -11.00 -9.51 6.72
C ALA A 41 -9.63 -8.98 7.20
N VAL A 42 -9.03 -9.63 8.19
CA VAL A 42 -7.67 -9.28 8.66
C VAL A 42 -6.63 -9.56 7.58
N LEU A 43 -6.71 -10.72 6.91
CA LEU A 43 -5.81 -11.03 5.79
C LEU A 43 -5.99 -10.04 4.64
N ALA A 44 -7.23 -9.72 4.28
CA ALA A 44 -7.53 -8.74 3.25
C ALA A 44 -6.95 -7.37 3.62
N TYR A 45 -7.11 -6.93 4.88
CA TYR A 45 -6.56 -5.67 5.36
C TYR A 45 -5.03 -5.64 5.28
N GLN A 46 -4.35 -6.75 5.63
CA GLN A 46 -2.89 -6.83 5.57
C GLN A 46 -2.34 -6.97 4.14
N THR A 47 -3.13 -7.52 3.22
CA THR A 47 -2.72 -7.76 1.81
C THR A 47 -3.23 -6.70 0.84
N ALA A 48 -4.12 -5.82 1.28
CA ALA A 48 -4.64 -4.71 0.51
C ALA A 48 -3.53 -3.67 0.27
N ASN A 49 -2.76 -3.91 -0.80
CA ASN A 49 -1.84 -2.97 -1.42
C ASN A 49 -0.66 -2.54 -0.53
N PRO A 50 0.31 -3.43 -0.25
CA PRO A 50 1.61 -2.95 0.19
C PRO A 50 2.13 -1.90 -0.82
N PRO A 51 2.75 -0.80 -0.37
CA PRO A 51 3.34 0.19 -1.26
C PRO A 51 4.41 -0.53 -2.08
N THR A 52 4.06 -0.86 -3.33
CA THR A 52 4.88 -1.61 -4.25
C THR A 52 5.66 -0.61 -5.07
N VAL A 53 6.97 -0.76 -5.02
CA VAL A 53 7.86 0.14 -5.75
C VAL A 53 7.83 -0.22 -7.23
N ASN A 54 7.50 0.75 -8.09
CA ASN A 54 7.37 0.51 -9.52
C ASN A 54 8.76 0.44 -10.18
N TRP A 55 9.21 -0.79 -10.47
CA TRP A 55 10.51 -1.05 -11.08
C TRP A 55 10.73 -0.28 -12.40
N ALA A 56 9.71 -0.24 -13.26
CA ALA A 56 9.82 0.40 -14.57
C ALA A 56 10.06 1.91 -14.46
N GLN A 57 9.48 2.56 -13.44
CA GLN A 57 9.77 3.96 -13.16
C GLN A 57 11.22 4.14 -12.66
N LEU A 58 11.66 3.30 -11.72
CA LEU A 58 13.02 3.36 -11.18
C LEU A 58 14.12 3.13 -12.21
N THR A 59 13.84 2.32 -13.26
CA THR A 59 14.81 2.15 -14.35
C THR A 59 15.07 3.43 -15.13
N ARG A 60 14.22 4.45 -15.02
CA ARG A 60 14.37 5.76 -15.69
C ARG A 60 14.77 6.87 -14.72
N THR A 61 15.00 6.52 -13.46
CA THR A 61 15.37 7.43 -12.40
C THR A 61 16.90 7.56 -12.35
N ASP A 62 17.38 8.79 -12.24
CA ASP A 62 18.81 9.08 -12.07
C ASP A 62 19.20 9.03 -10.60
N THR A 63 18.32 9.48 -9.71
CA THR A 63 18.57 9.59 -8.28
C THR A 63 17.27 9.45 -7.49
N VAL A 64 17.34 8.88 -6.29
CA VAL A 64 16.21 8.78 -5.36
C VAL A 64 16.56 9.56 -4.11
N ILE A 65 15.67 10.46 -3.72
CA ILE A 65 15.88 11.34 -2.56
C ILE A 65 14.81 11.10 -1.50
N LEU A 66 15.14 11.43 -0.26
CA LEU A 66 14.20 11.66 0.82
C LEU A 66 14.04 13.17 0.99
N ALA A 67 12.80 13.65 0.87
CA ALA A 67 12.51 15.07 1.00
C ALA A 67 11.22 15.33 1.78
N THR A 68 11.12 16.53 2.35
CA THR A 68 9.86 17.06 2.90
C THR A 68 9.25 18.04 1.91
N ILE A 69 7.96 17.92 1.62
CA ILE A 69 7.28 18.89 0.74
C ILE A 69 7.14 20.25 1.45
N LEU A 70 7.71 21.31 0.90
CA LEU A 70 7.61 22.68 1.42
C LEU A 70 6.42 23.42 0.81
N ASP A 71 6.33 23.42 -0.52
CA ASP A 71 5.23 24.03 -1.28
C ASP A 71 4.70 23.05 -2.36
N PRO A 72 3.57 22.37 -2.10
CA PRO A 72 2.95 21.47 -3.06
C PRO A 72 2.56 22.14 -4.38
N ALA A 73 2.17 23.43 -4.36
CA ALA A 73 1.68 24.12 -5.55
C ALA A 73 2.82 24.47 -6.51
N ARG A 74 4.02 24.71 -5.99
CA ARG A 74 5.23 25.01 -6.78
C ARG A 74 6.08 23.78 -7.05
N GLY A 75 5.88 22.71 -6.28
CA GLY A 75 6.72 21.51 -6.30
C GLY A 75 8.05 21.71 -5.58
N GLU A 76 8.06 22.59 -4.58
CA GLU A 76 9.25 22.88 -3.77
C GLU A 76 9.37 21.87 -2.62
N VAL A 77 10.55 21.28 -2.48
CA VAL A 77 10.84 20.26 -1.47
C VAL A 77 12.16 20.53 -0.77
N GLU A 78 12.26 20.15 0.49
CA GLU A 78 13.50 20.18 1.29
C GLU A 78 14.16 18.79 1.22
N VAL A 79 15.30 18.69 0.53
CA VAL A 79 16.06 17.45 0.38
C VAL A 79 16.88 17.18 1.64
N HIS A 80 16.57 16.09 2.34
CA HIS A 80 17.28 15.68 3.56
C HIS A 80 18.40 14.68 3.26
N GLU A 81 18.15 13.75 2.35
CA GLU A 81 19.03 12.61 2.11
C GLU A 81 18.93 12.19 0.64
N VAL A 82 20.06 11.79 0.05
CA VAL A 82 20.07 11.09 -1.24
C VAL A 82 20.23 9.61 -0.97
N LEU A 83 19.17 8.84 -1.24
CA LEU A 83 19.11 7.41 -0.93
C LEU A 83 19.85 6.57 -1.97
N LEU A 84 19.71 6.91 -3.25
CA LEU A 84 20.30 6.18 -4.36
C LEU A 84 20.77 7.14 -5.45
N ARG A 85 21.91 6.83 -6.08
CA ARG A 85 22.45 7.58 -7.22
C ARG A 85 22.88 6.61 -8.31
N ARG A 86 22.36 6.81 -9.53
CA ARG A 86 22.79 6.05 -10.71
C ARG A 86 24.14 6.49 -11.23
N LEU A 87 24.27 7.80 -11.40
CA LEU A 87 25.43 8.45 -11.98
C LEU A 87 26.16 9.19 -10.85
N PRO A 88 27.43 8.86 -10.56
CA PRO A 88 28.16 9.48 -9.46
C PRO A 88 28.34 11.00 -9.64
N GLU A 89 28.35 11.47 -10.88
CA GLU A 89 28.51 12.88 -11.25
C GLU A 89 27.23 13.71 -11.03
N LEU A 90 26.06 13.05 -10.89
CA LEU A 90 24.81 13.74 -10.63
C LEU A 90 24.67 14.04 -9.14
N SER A 91 25.03 15.26 -8.75
CA SER A 91 24.85 15.75 -7.39
C SER A 91 23.51 16.48 -7.25
N VAL A 92 22.65 15.99 -6.35
CA VAL A 92 21.47 16.73 -5.88
C VAL A 92 21.89 17.48 -4.62
N PRO A 93 21.69 18.81 -4.53
CA PRO A 93 21.99 19.56 -3.33
C PRO A 93 21.08 19.10 -2.17
N LEU A 94 21.62 19.08 -0.96
CA LEU A 94 20.81 19.04 0.24
C LEU A 94 20.18 20.42 0.45
N GLY A 95 18.94 20.47 0.91
CA GLY A 95 18.16 21.70 1.05
C GLY A 95 17.08 21.88 -0.01
N PRO A 96 16.62 23.11 -0.28
CA PRO A 96 15.50 23.38 -1.18
C PRO A 96 15.78 22.95 -2.62
N LEU A 97 14.81 22.23 -3.21
CA LEU A 97 14.84 21.76 -4.59
C LEU A 97 13.47 21.96 -5.23
N LEU A 98 13.45 22.44 -6.47
CA LEU A 98 12.24 22.58 -7.26
C LEU A 98 12.06 21.36 -8.17
N ILE A 99 10.89 20.73 -8.10
CA ILE A 99 10.51 19.57 -8.92
C ILE A 99 9.32 19.97 -9.80
N SER A 100 9.41 19.71 -11.11
CA SER A 100 8.40 20.16 -12.06
C SER A 100 7.88 19.06 -13.00
N PRO A 101 6.57 19.02 -13.30
CA PRO A 101 5.49 19.60 -12.50
C PRO A 101 5.38 18.96 -11.09
N PRO A 102 4.71 19.66 -10.15
CA PRO A 102 4.32 19.10 -8.87
C PRO A 102 3.38 17.91 -9.05
N LEU A 103 3.27 17.10 -8.00
CA LEU A 103 2.35 15.96 -7.90
C LEU A 103 1.06 16.39 -7.20
N ASP A 104 -0.10 16.04 -7.78
CA ASP A 104 -1.42 16.49 -7.29
C ASP A 104 -1.73 16.03 -5.85
N HIS A 105 -1.17 14.90 -5.44
CA HIS A 105 -1.40 14.31 -4.10
C HIS A 105 -0.41 14.82 -3.03
N TRP A 106 0.48 15.74 -3.37
CA TRP A 106 1.43 16.29 -2.41
C TRP A 106 0.76 17.17 -1.36
N GLN A 107 1.15 16.95 -0.10
CA GLN A 107 0.70 17.72 1.04
C GLN A 107 1.91 18.37 1.72
N ARG A 108 1.73 19.61 2.17
CA ARG A 108 2.77 20.36 2.87
C ARG A 108 3.24 19.60 4.11
N ASN A 109 4.53 19.66 4.40
CA ASN A 109 5.23 18.98 5.50
C ASN A 109 5.21 17.44 5.43
N GLN A 110 4.80 16.86 4.31
CA GLN A 110 4.84 15.41 4.14
C GLN A 110 6.26 14.96 3.76
N ARG A 111 6.77 13.93 4.44
CA ARG A 111 8.02 13.26 4.06
C ARG A 111 7.75 12.20 3.00
N ARG A 112 8.50 12.27 1.91
CA ARG A 112 8.35 11.41 0.74
C ARG A 112 9.70 10.95 0.25
N ILE A 113 9.71 9.73 -0.28
CA ILE A 113 10.80 9.21 -1.09
C ILE A 113 10.45 9.48 -2.55
N ILE A 114 11.26 10.30 -3.21
CA ILE A 114 10.96 10.84 -4.53
C ILE A 114 12.01 10.34 -5.53
N PRO A 115 11.61 9.54 -6.54
CA PRO A 115 12.48 9.25 -7.67
C PRO A 115 12.57 10.47 -8.58
N LEU A 116 13.79 10.87 -8.92
CA LEU A 116 14.07 12.01 -9.77
C LEU A 116 14.88 11.61 -11.00
N ALA A 117 14.51 12.21 -12.13
CA ALA A 117 15.27 12.22 -13.37
C ALA A 117 15.59 13.67 -13.75
N ARG A 118 16.74 13.88 -14.37
CA ARG A 118 17.12 15.19 -14.89
C ARG A 118 16.72 15.27 -16.36
N THR A 119 15.94 16.29 -16.69
CA THR A 119 15.57 16.58 -18.08
C THR A 119 16.75 17.15 -18.86
N THR A 120 16.64 17.17 -20.18
CA THR A 120 17.63 17.81 -21.07
C THR A 120 17.79 19.31 -20.81
N SER A 121 16.74 19.98 -20.31
CA SER A 121 16.81 21.38 -19.86
C SER A 121 17.45 21.55 -18.48
N GLY A 122 17.83 20.46 -17.82
CA GLY A 122 18.48 20.46 -16.52
C GLY A 122 17.51 20.48 -15.32
N ALA A 123 16.19 20.55 -15.55
CA ALA A 123 15.17 20.53 -14.51
C ALA A 123 14.95 19.12 -13.94
N TRP A 124 14.62 19.06 -12.64
CA TRP A 124 14.30 17.83 -11.95
C TRP A 124 12.83 17.47 -12.09
N VAL A 125 12.56 16.23 -12.47
CA VAL A 125 11.21 15.74 -12.71
C VAL A 125 11.02 14.36 -12.09
N VAL A 126 9.79 14.06 -11.66
CA VAL A 126 9.41 12.69 -11.31
C VAL A 126 9.09 11.94 -12.61
N PRO A 127 9.84 10.88 -12.97
CA PRO A 127 9.60 10.16 -14.21
C PRO A 127 8.23 9.47 -14.16
N GLN A 128 7.53 9.46 -15.28
CA GLN A 128 6.32 8.65 -15.47
C GLN A 128 6.69 7.19 -15.75
N ALA A 129 5.84 6.27 -15.27
CA ALA A 129 5.94 4.87 -15.67
C ALA A 129 5.63 4.72 -17.18
N PRO A 130 6.14 3.67 -17.86
CA PRO A 130 6.03 3.52 -19.31
C PRO A 130 4.62 3.18 -19.85
N LEU A 131 3.58 3.39 -19.05
CA LEU A 131 2.20 3.16 -19.44
C LEU A 131 1.52 4.51 -19.76
N PRO A 132 0.67 4.57 -20.80
CA PRO A 132 -0.09 5.79 -21.11
C PRO A 132 -0.90 6.23 -19.89
N ALA A 133 -0.81 7.51 -19.53
CA ALA A 133 -1.49 8.09 -18.36
C ALA A 133 -1.13 7.47 -16.99
N ALA A 134 0.00 6.78 -16.87
CA ALA A 134 0.43 6.30 -15.56
C ALA A 134 0.73 7.47 -14.62
N PRO A 135 0.28 7.38 -13.35
CA PRO A 135 0.60 8.38 -12.36
C PRO A 135 2.11 8.40 -12.15
N ARG A 136 2.63 9.61 -11.92
CA ARG A 136 3.97 9.81 -11.41
C ARG A 136 3.95 9.37 -9.95
N LEU A 137 4.78 8.41 -9.60
CA LEU A 137 4.76 7.85 -8.25
C LEU A 137 5.87 8.45 -7.42
N ASP A 138 5.51 8.82 -6.21
CA ASP A 138 6.40 8.94 -5.07
C ASP A 138 5.99 7.91 -4.03
N TYR A 139 6.76 7.80 -2.95
CA TYR A 139 6.49 6.82 -1.92
C TYR A 139 6.51 7.48 -0.54
N PRO A 140 5.74 6.98 0.43
CA PRO A 140 5.88 7.43 1.81
C PRO A 140 7.26 7.04 2.36
N ASP A 141 7.76 7.80 3.33
CA ASP A 141 8.99 7.45 4.06
C ASP A 141 8.75 6.29 5.03
N GLU A 142 8.64 5.09 4.47
CA GLU A 142 8.44 3.86 5.21
C GLU A 142 9.61 2.90 5.06
N LYS A 143 9.88 2.13 6.13
CA LYS A 143 10.96 1.12 6.14
C LYS A 143 10.77 0.07 5.05
N SER A 144 9.54 -0.36 4.81
CA SER A 144 9.16 -1.34 3.76
C SER A 144 9.57 -0.86 2.37
N VAL A 145 9.31 0.42 2.05
CA VAL A 145 9.65 1.06 0.78
C VAL A 145 11.17 1.17 0.63
N ARG A 146 11.88 1.61 1.68
CA ARG A 146 13.35 1.71 1.65
C ARG A 146 14.02 0.36 1.36
N VAL A 147 13.53 -0.71 1.99
CA VAL A 147 14.03 -2.07 1.75
C VAL A 147 13.79 -2.51 0.30
N GLN A 148 12.57 -2.28 -0.23
CA GLN A 148 12.26 -2.59 -1.63
C GLN A 148 13.13 -1.80 -2.61
N LEU A 149 13.34 -0.51 -2.37
CA LEU A 149 14.20 0.35 -3.19
C LEU A 149 15.63 -0.18 -3.24
N GLN A 150 16.20 -0.55 -2.10
CA GLN A 150 17.53 -1.15 -2.04
C GLN A 150 17.62 -2.48 -2.79
N ALA A 151 16.59 -3.33 -2.67
CA ALA A 151 16.54 -4.60 -3.38
C ALA A 151 16.51 -4.38 -4.90
N VAL A 152 15.61 -3.53 -5.39
CA VAL A 152 15.52 -3.19 -6.82
C VAL A 152 16.84 -2.62 -7.34
N TRP A 153 17.48 -1.75 -6.57
CA TRP A 153 18.72 -1.11 -6.98
C TRP A 153 19.87 -2.10 -7.09
N LYS A 154 20.03 -2.98 -6.10
CA LYS A 154 21.05 -4.04 -6.12
C LYS A 154 20.90 -4.97 -7.34
N THR A 155 19.67 -5.30 -7.71
CA THR A 155 19.39 -6.13 -8.89
C THR A 155 19.58 -5.38 -10.21
N SER A 156 19.39 -4.06 -10.23
CA SER A 156 19.51 -3.26 -11.46
C SER A 156 20.96 -2.82 -11.74
N GLY A 157 21.77 -2.67 -10.69
CA GLY A 157 23.20 -2.37 -10.79
C GLY A 157 24.06 -3.51 -11.35
N SER A 158 23.49 -4.72 -11.53
CA SER A 158 24.16 -5.88 -12.12
C SER A 158 23.77 -6.15 -13.59
N LEU A 159 22.93 -5.31 -14.20
CA LEU A 159 22.59 -5.47 -15.62
C LEU A 159 23.67 -4.83 -16.50
N PRO A 160 24.28 -5.57 -17.45
CA PRO A 160 25.14 -4.95 -18.46
C PRO A 160 24.29 -3.96 -19.26
N VAL A 161 24.79 -2.73 -19.38
CA VAL A 161 24.26 -1.71 -20.28
C VAL A 161 24.36 -2.26 -21.71
N THR A 162 23.34 -3.00 -22.14
CA THR A 162 23.19 -3.39 -23.53
C THR A 162 22.67 -2.17 -24.26
N GLY A 163 23.63 -1.36 -24.73
CA GLY A 163 23.36 -0.23 -25.59
C GLY A 163 22.58 -0.68 -26.82
N ARG A 164 21.37 -0.17 -26.97
CA ARG A 164 20.77 0.02 -28.28
C ARG A 164 21.06 1.47 -28.67
N GLU A 165 22.01 1.64 -29.57
CA GLU A 165 22.12 2.87 -30.36
C GLU A 165 20.82 3.06 -31.16
N PRO A 166 20.26 4.28 -31.22
CA PRO A 166 19.24 4.60 -32.20
C PRO A 166 19.89 4.68 -33.59
N ARG A 167 19.27 4.00 -34.57
CA ARG A 167 19.51 4.25 -36.00
C ARG A 167 18.68 5.44 -36.47
#